data_AF-A0A0F4GUQ2-F1
#
_entry.id   AF-A0A0F4GUQ2-F1
#
_cell.length_a   1.000
_cell.length_b   1.000
_cell.length_c   1.000
_cell.angle_alpha   90.00
_cell.angle_beta   90.00
_cell.angle_gamma   90.00
#
_symmetry.space_group_name_H-M   'P 1'
#
loop_
_entity.id
_entity.type
_entity.pdbx_description
1 polymer ?
#
loop_
_entity_poly.entity_id
_entity_poly.type
_entity_poly.pdbx_seq_one_letter_code
_entity_poly.pdbx_strand_id
1 'polypeptide(L)'
;MADENIYDEIEIEDMTYDETLQTYHYPCPCGDRFEINIEDLRDGEDIAVCPSCSLQIRVIFDLDDLPKPEGGFSAQQTQPQQVVAAT
;
A
#
# COMPACT_ATOMS: atom_id res chain seq x y z
N MET A 1 -22.23 -18.77 -4.33
CA MET A 1 -22.13 -18.95 -5.80
C MET A 1 -21.16 -17.88 -6.27
N ALA A 2 -20.04 -18.32 -6.84
CA ALA A 2 -19.04 -17.54 -7.56
C ALA A 2 -18.27 -16.40 -6.87
N ASP A 3 -17.55 -16.68 -5.79
CA ASP A 3 -16.18 -16.12 -5.63
C ASP A 3 -15.28 -16.87 -6.64
N GLU A 4 -15.51 -16.70 -7.95
CA GLU A 4 -14.88 -17.50 -9.03
C GLU A 4 -13.97 -16.64 -9.93
N ASN A 5 -13.52 -15.48 -9.46
CA ASN A 5 -12.61 -14.62 -10.23
C ASN A 5 -11.38 -14.13 -9.46
N ILE A 6 -11.18 -14.60 -8.23
CA ILE A 6 -9.98 -14.30 -7.45
C ILE A 6 -9.00 -15.46 -7.61
N TYR A 7 -7.80 -15.14 -8.09
CA TYR A 7 -6.75 -16.11 -8.36
C TYR A 7 -6.06 -16.56 -7.07
N ASP A 8 -5.76 -15.62 -6.17
CA ASP A 8 -5.11 -15.88 -4.88
C ASP A 8 -5.38 -14.74 -3.89
N GLU A 9 -5.04 -14.95 -2.62
CA GLU A 9 -5.16 -13.99 -1.53
C GLU A 9 -3.76 -13.66 -1.02
N ILE A 10 -3.30 -12.43 -1.27
CA ILE A 10 -1.92 -12.00 -0.99
C ILE A 10 -1.93 -10.96 0.11
N GLU A 11 -1.03 -11.09 1.08
CA GLU A 11 -0.85 -10.09 2.13
C GLU A 11 -0.14 -8.86 1.58
N ILE A 12 -0.56 -7.67 2.00
CA ILE A 12 0.00 -6.40 1.53
C ILE A 12 1.51 -6.25 1.82
N GLU A 13 2.01 -6.96 2.84
CA GLU A 13 3.43 -7.05 3.19
C GLU A 13 4.29 -7.75 2.12
N ASP A 14 3.70 -8.61 1.28
CA ASP A 14 4.38 -9.30 0.18
C ASP A 14 4.36 -8.46 -1.12
N MET A 15 3.60 -7.35 -1.13
CA MET A 15 3.51 -6.44 -2.27
C MET A 15 4.60 -5.36 -2.21
N THR A 16 4.99 -4.87 -3.39
CA THR A 16 5.92 -3.74 -3.52
C THR A 16 5.14 -2.43 -3.60
N TYR A 17 5.26 -1.58 -2.58
CA TYR A 17 4.67 -0.24 -2.58
C TYR A 17 5.52 0.75 -3.39
N ASP A 18 4.91 1.44 -4.35
CA ASP A 18 5.52 2.56 -5.06
C ASP A 18 5.00 3.88 -4.47
N GLU A 19 5.87 4.61 -3.76
CA GLU A 19 5.52 5.87 -3.09
C GLU A 19 5.21 7.01 -4.07
N THR A 20 5.72 6.95 -5.30
CA THR A 20 5.56 8.01 -6.30
C THR A 20 4.19 7.90 -6.96
N LEU A 21 3.74 6.68 -7.25
CA LEU A 21 2.45 6.39 -7.85
C LEU A 21 1.37 6.10 -6.79
N GLN A 22 1.78 5.83 -5.55
CA GLN A 22 0.92 5.39 -4.46
C GLN A 22 0.17 4.09 -4.76
N THR A 23 0.86 3.17 -5.43
CA THR A 23 0.30 1.93 -5.97
C THR A 23 1.11 0.72 -5.48
N TYR A 24 0.42 -0.32 -5.06
CA TYR A 24 1.02 -1.60 -4.70
C TYR A 24 1.10 -2.51 -5.91
N HIS A 25 2.25 -3.18 -6.06
CA HIS A 25 2.53 -4.06 -7.19
C HIS A 25 2.89 -5.48 -6.72
N TYR A 26 2.39 -6.48 -7.45
CA TYR A 26 2.72 -7.89 -7.19
C TYR A 26 3.06 -8.64 -8.49
N PRO A 27 4.12 -9.48 -8.53
CA PRO A 27 4.48 -10.22 -9.74
C PRO A 27 3.37 -11.18 -10.15
N CYS A 28 2.90 -11.07 -11.39
CA CYS A 28 1.86 -11.94 -11.93
C CYS A 28 2.48 -13.11 -12.72
N PRO A 29 1.95 -14.34 -12.60
CA PRO A 29 2.45 -15.50 -13.35
C PRO A 29 2.38 -15.36 -14.87
N CYS A 30 1.63 -14.38 -15.40
CA CYS A 30 1.58 -14.09 -16.83
C CYS A 30 2.81 -13.31 -17.36
N GLY A 31 3.68 -12.81 -16.47
CA GLY A 31 4.89 -12.06 -16.81
C GLY A 31 4.80 -10.55 -16.60
N ASP A 32 3.61 -10.05 -16.24
CA ASP A 32 3.36 -8.66 -15.83
C ASP A 32 3.20 -8.56 -14.30
N ARG A 33 2.55 -7.51 -13.81
CA ARG A 33 2.27 -7.28 -12.39
C ARG A 33 0.81 -6.92 -12.16
N PHE A 34 0.29 -7.30 -11.00
CA PHE A 34 -0.94 -6.76 -10.46
C PHE A 34 -0.67 -5.36 -9.92
N GLU A 35 -1.66 -4.48 -10.02
CA GLU A 35 -1.61 -3.11 -9.51
C GLU A 35 -2.90 -2.77 -8.76
N ILE A 36 -2.77 -2.05 -7.64
CA ILE A 36 -3.89 -1.50 -6.86
C ILE A 36 -3.44 -0.21 -6.16
N ASN A 37 -4.28 0.82 -6.16
CA ASN A 37 -3.94 2.07 -5.48
C ASN A 37 -4.21 2.00 -3.99
N ILE A 38 -3.41 2.73 -3.22
CA ILE A 38 -3.66 2.89 -1.79
C ILE A 38 -4.97 3.62 -1.48
N GLU A 39 -5.45 4.48 -2.37
CA GLU A 39 -6.72 5.16 -2.18
C GLU A 39 -7.91 4.19 -2.24
N ASP A 40 -7.87 3.26 -3.20
CA ASP A 40 -8.86 2.20 -3.37
C ASP A 40 -8.84 1.25 -2.16
N LEU A 41 -7.65 0.84 -1.70
CA LEU A 41 -7.48 0.08 -0.45
C LEU A 41 -8.10 0.80 0.75
N ARG A 42 -7.96 2.13 0.84
CA ARG A 42 -8.57 2.91 1.94
C ARG A 42 -10.09 3.06 1.83
N ASP A 43 -10.65 2.98 0.62
CA ASP A 43 -12.11 2.94 0.41
C ASP A 43 -12.70 1.56 0.74
N GLY A 44 -11.83 0.55 0.94
CA GLY A 44 -12.19 -0.83 1.22
C GLY A 44 -12.22 -1.72 -0.01
N GLU A 45 -11.57 -1.30 -1.10
CA GLU A 45 -11.37 -2.14 -2.28
C GLU A 45 -10.11 -2.99 -2.11
N ASP A 46 -10.29 -4.31 -2.05
CA ASP A 46 -9.21 -5.29 -1.86
C ASP A 46 -8.80 -5.99 -3.16
N ILE A 47 -9.16 -5.50 -4.35
CA ILE A 47 -9.06 -6.27 -5.59
C ILE A 47 -7.99 -5.72 -6.53
N ALA A 48 -6.78 -6.30 -6.47
CA ALA A 48 -5.73 -5.93 -7.39
C ALA A 48 -5.90 -6.63 -8.74
N VAL A 49 -5.80 -5.85 -9.82
CA VAL A 49 -6.05 -6.33 -11.20
C VAL A 49 -4.76 -6.33 -12.00
N CYS A 50 -4.56 -7.36 -12.84
CA CYS A 50 -3.46 -7.35 -13.80
C CYS A 50 -3.94 -6.88 -15.18
N PRO A 51 -3.36 -5.81 -15.76
CA PRO A 51 -3.79 -5.28 -17.06
C PRO A 51 -3.57 -6.22 -18.24
N SER A 52 -2.63 -7.17 -18.13
CA SER A 52 -2.27 -8.08 -19.23
C SER A 52 -3.11 -9.35 -19.28
N CYS A 53 -3.48 -9.91 -18.14
CA CYS A 53 -4.13 -11.22 -18.08
C CYS A 53 -5.52 -11.20 -17.45
N SER A 54 -6.05 -10.03 -17.06
CA SER A 54 -7.38 -9.85 -16.46
C SER A 54 -7.63 -10.68 -15.19
N LEU A 55 -6.57 -11.28 -14.63
CA LEU A 55 -6.61 -11.95 -13.34
C LEU A 55 -6.80 -10.89 -12.26
N GLN A 56 -7.47 -11.30 -11.19
CA GLN A 56 -7.71 -10.49 -10.01
C GLN A 56 -7.18 -11.27 -8.81
N ILE A 57 -6.52 -10.59 -7.88
CA ILE A 57 -6.09 -11.16 -6.59
C ILE A 57 -6.74 -10.34 -5.48
N ARG A 58 -7.00 -10.99 -4.34
CA ARG A 58 -7.48 -10.29 -3.14
C ARG A 58 -6.28 -9.89 -2.30
N VAL A 59 -6.23 -8.62 -1.90
CA VAL A 59 -5.19 -8.09 -1.05
C VAL A 59 -5.69 -8.08 0.39
N ILE A 60 -5.00 -8.79 1.27
CA ILE A 60 -5.28 -8.79 2.71
C ILE A 60 -4.46 -7.67 3.33
N PHE A 61 -5.14 -6.66 3.87
CA PHE A 61 -4.51 -5.48 4.49
C PHE A 61 -5.25 -5.06 5.75
N ASP A 62 -4.54 -4.33 6.62
CA ASP A 62 -5.13 -3.58 7.73
C ASP A 62 -4.91 -2.08 7.50
N LEU A 63 -5.85 -1.24 7.94
CA LEU A 63 -5.76 0.21 7.76
C LEU A 63 -4.55 0.83 8.48
N ASP A 64 -4.02 0.16 9.51
CA ASP A 64 -2.82 0.62 10.22
C ASP A 64 -1.51 0.35 9.45
N ASP A 65 -1.51 -0.62 8.53
CA ASP A 65 -0.33 -0.99 7.72
C ASP A 65 -0.12 -0.03 6.53
N LEU A 66 -1.20 0.61 6.08
CA LEU A 66 -1.15 1.54 4.96
C LEU A 66 -0.37 2.82 5.33
N PRO A 67 0.61 3.24 4.52
CA PRO A 67 1.35 4.48 4.76
C PRO A 67 0.38 5.65 4.77
N LYS A 68 0.51 6.55 5.76
CA LYS A 68 -0.38 7.71 5.91
C LYS A 68 -0.17 8.70 4.75
N PRO A 69 -1.22 9.36 4.25
CA PRO A 69 -1.04 10.35 3.20
C PRO A 69 -0.14 11.47 3.74
N GLU A 70 0.96 11.75 3.04
CA GLU A 70 1.89 12.82 3.40
C GLU A 70 1.23 14.19 3.12
N GLY A 71 0.31 14.59 4.01
CA GLY A 71 -0.58 15.72 3.75
C GLY A 71 -1.53 16.05 4.90
N GLY A 72 -1.03 16.05 6.13
CA GLY A 72 -1.79 16.47 7.32
C GLY A 72 -0.86 16.82 8.46
N PHE A 73 -0.59 18.11 8.61
CA PHE A 73 0.23 18.73 9.66
C PHE A 73 -0.18 18.23 11.06
N SER A 74 0.53 17.23 11.61
CA SER A 74 0.50 16.95 13.05
C SER A 74 1.72 17.59 13.69
N ALA A 75 1.47 18.76 14.28
CA ALA A 75 2.36 19.37 15.25
C ALA A 75 2.68 18.38 16.39
N GLN A 76 3.89 18.51 16.96
CA GLN A 76 4.53 17.81 18.10
C GLN A 76 5.68 16.90 17.62
N GLN A 77 6.97 17.23 17.75
CA GLN A 77 7.66 17.69 18.97
C GLN A 77 8.75 18.73 18.66
N THR A 78 8.66 19.90 19.29
CA THR A 78 9.79 20.81 19.51
C THR A 78 10.64 20.24 20.66
N GLN A 79 11.91 19.91 20.41
CA GLN A 79 12.91 19.85 21.48
C GLN A 79 13.79 21.10 21.39
N PRO A 80 13.57 22.12 22.25
CA PRO A 80 14.64 23.03 22.62
C PRO A 80 15.39 22.42 23.83
N GLN A 81 16.71 22.65 23.87
CA GLN A 81 17.72 22.25 24.88
C GLN A 81 18.58 21.08 24.37
N GLN A 82 19.83 21.32 23.97
CA GLN A 82 20.85 21.72 24.94
C GLN A 82 21.90 22.66 24.33
N VAL A 83 21.92 23.89 24.83
CA VAL A 83 23.13 24.70 24.86
C VAL A 83 24.10 24.04 25.84
N VAL A 84 25.24 23.54 25.36
CA VAL A 84 26.43 23.44 26.20
C VAL A 84 27.36 24.57 25.80
N ALA A 85 27.34 25.58 26.66
CA ALA A 85 28.32 26.64 26.70
C ALA A 85 29.69 26.07 27.12
N ALA A 86 30.73 26.76 26.65
CA ALA A 86 31.98 27.03 27.35
C ALA A 86 32.80 25.83 27.88
N THR A 87 33.94 25.55 27.21
CA THR A 87 35.28 26.01 27.62
C THR A 87 36.33 25.52 26.63
#